data_AF-A0A7C3S9P9-F1
#
_entry.id   AF-A0A7C3S9P9-F1
#
_cell.length_a   1.000
_cell.length_b   1.000
_cell.length_c   1.000
_cell.angle_alpha   90.00
_cell.angle_beta   90.00
_cell.angle_gamma   90.00
#
_symmetry.space_group_name_H-M   'P 1'
#
loop_
_entity.id
_entity.type
_entity.pdbx_description
1 polymer ?
#
loop_
_entity_poly.entity_id
_entity_poly.type
_entity_poly.pdbx_seq_one_letter_code
_entity_poly.pdbx_strand_id
1 'polypeptide(L)'
;MKFPPMWHNGSREVEMMTKGFGWMLLLLMFSSCLMAQPVNLPRIAALMNLSEQAKQRLLRDGVLVLTDWSETNLWKAYDDLKRFHHVPIFVTTDACLYQFYELHKAVIKGAETEGFSPLLLQILKDWASRTYSQLGNTKWQRESKNAAIVLAVAGKLLDDGFPVPSSLQNEVASIVSEVVAAKRVVEGYPFGEDFTQYKPRGHYDASENLRRYFRAYKWLARRVYDVRKGEELRTAVFMLLLLEEVSNGFERYRKFVEAILSLSGEPVSMTLVDLRKAINAIGLTSLRVLEDSEALKQLQEELKKPIYGRARIVTPPVPAIVAPPPQLMPEKQVRILPEVQFPDAEVLQWTGDPQVSKRIPSGLDVAAALGSERALELLKQMPSGNLVLERIKPFREMWAQWSEKDWQRSVYNLWLWAIKALFEVDEETPSFMKTAVWQDWKLNSALASWAHLRHAYELYGAPVYAYAGLVEEIPSAYLEPNPKCYERLAIATEKLQKVLSEANVLSKRMEKHLQNFAKLMRQFVAIAEKERRGEPLSKSETGMLSAFADIISPLPRETPVTVMDIVTHSQTGEVLHVASGKLHPVLVTVDA
;
A
#
# COMPACT_ATOMS: atom_id res chain seq x y z
N MET A 1 -97.43 -50.78 18.33
CA MET A 1 -96.03 -50.67 18.80
C MET A 1 -95.12 -50.44 17.60
N LYS A 2 -93.90 -49.90 17.79
CA LYS A 2 -92.95 -49.59 16.69
C LYS A 2 -91.98 -50.75 16.44
N PHE A 3 -91.62 -50.98 15.19
CA PHE A 3 -90.37 -51.64 14.78
C PHE A 3 -89.45 -50.60 14.11
N PRO A 4 -88.15 -50.52 14.46
CA PRO A 4 -87.15 -49.74 13.74
C PRO A 4 -86.18 -50.62 12.91
N PRO A 5 -85.48 -50.05 11.90
CA PRO A 5 -84.59 -50.80 10.99
C PRO A 5 -83.09 -50.73 11.37
N MET A 6 -82.25 -51.41 10.57
CA MET A 6 -80.77 -51.31 10.54
C MET A 6 -80.27 -49.91 10.13
N TRP A 7 -78.99 -49.59 10.37
CA TRP A 7 -77.98 -49.14 9.38
C TRP A 7 -76.58 -49.04 10.02
N HIS A 8 -75.53 -48.74 9.24
CA HIS A 8 -74.11 -48.91 9.54
C HIS A 8 -73.52 -48.16 10.75
N ASN A 9 -72.39 -48.68 11.27
CA ASN A 9 -71.29 -47.82 11.74
C ASN A 9 -69.91 -48.53 11.61
N GLY A 10 -69.16 -48.24 10.54
CA GLY A 10 -67.91 -48.93 10.16
C GLY A 10 -66.70 -47.99 10.02
N SER A 11 -66.55 -47.04 10.95
CA SER A 11 -65.75 -45.82 10.73
C SER A 11 -64.84 -45.41 11.90
N ARG A 12 -64.62 -46.28 12.91
CA ARG A 12 -63.85 -45.91 14.12
C ARG A 12 -62.43 -46.50 14.23
N GLU A 13 -62.10 -47.57 13.52
CA GLU A 13 -60.76 -48.20 13.66
C GLU A 13 -59.68 -47.52 12.80
N VAL A 14 -60.06 -46.96 11.64
CA VAL A 14 -59.15 -46.23 10.73
C VAL A 14 -58.62 -44.92 11.34
N GLU A 15 -59.37 -44.34 12.29
CA GLU A 15 -59.03 -43.04 12.90
C GLU A 15 -57.96 -43.11 14.01
N MET A 16 -57.58 -44.31 14.47
CA MET A 16 -56.51 -44.49 15.46
C MET A 16 -55.14 -44.74 14.82
N MET A 17 -55.06 -45.60 13.78
CA MET A 17 -53.77 -45.87 13.11
C MET A 17 -53.18 -44.61 12.45
N THR A 18 -54.03 -43.76 11.89
CA THR A 18 -53.64 -42.49 11.23
C THR A 18 -53.01 -41.48 12.19
N LYS A 19 -53.48 -41.40 13.44
CA LYS A 19 -52.96 -40.45 14.44
C LYS A 19 -51.59 -40.85 15.00
N GLY A 20 -51.33 -42.16 15.13
CA GLY A 20 -50.01 -42.68 15.49
C GLY A 20 -48.95 -42.41 14.42
N PHE A 21 -49.28 -42.66 13.15
CA PHE A 21 -48.37 -42.41 12.03
C PHE A 21 -48.02 -40.92 11.88
N GLY A 22 -48.99 -40.02 12.08
CA GLY A 22 -48.77 -38.57 12.02
C GLY A 22 -47.75 -38.04 13.03
N TRP A 23 -47.77 -38.54 14.27
CA TRP A 23 -46.78 -38.17 15.30
C TRP A 23 -45.38 -38.71 14.99
N MET A 24 -45.29 -39.93 14.45
CA MET A 24 -44.01 -40.52 14.05
C MET A 24 -43.38 -39.78 12.85
N LEU A 25 -44.21 -39.35 11.88
CA LEU A 25 -43.79 -38.47 10.78
C LEU A 25 -43.39 -37.07 11.25
N LEU A 26 -44.06 -36.50 12.25
CA LEU A 26 -43.67 -35.21 12.85
C LEU A 26 -42.31 -35.31 13.57
N LEU A 27 -42.06 -36.37 14.34
CA LEU A 27 -40.75 -36.61 14.98
C LEU A 27 -39.63 -36.85 13.96
N LEU A 28 -39.93 -37.50 12.83
CA LEU A 28 -38.98 -37.66 11.72
C LEU A 28 -38.73 -36.33 10.97
N MET A 29 -39.77 -35.54 10.69
CA MET A 29 -39.63 -34.23 10.02
C MET A 29 -38.94 -33.18 10.89
N PHE A 30 -39.09 -33.23 12.23
CA PHE A 30 -38.30 -32.42 13.14
C PHE A 30 -36.85 -32.93 13.33
N SER A 31 -36.54 -34.15 12.89
CA SER A 31 -35.16 -34.64 12.81
C SER A 31 -34.46 -34.25 11.49
N SER A 32 -35.22 -34.06 10.40
CA SER A 32 -34.68 -33.74 9.07
C SER A 32 -34.37 -32.26 8.83
N CYS A 33 -34.16 -31.47 9.89
CA CYS A 33 -33.64 -30.10 9.80
C CYS A 33 -32.57 -29.81 10.87
N LEU A 34 -31.80 -30.83 11.25
CA LEU A 34 -30.42 -30.56 11.69
C LEU A 34 -29.67 -30.00 10.48
N MET A 35 -29.16 -28.77 10.58
CA MET A 35 -28.08 -28.35 9.69
C MET A 35 -26.92 -29.33 9.86
N ALA A 36 -26.36 -29.82 8.74
CA ALA A 36 -25.26 -30.76 8.76
C ALA A 36 -24.06 -30.13 9.49
N GLN A 37 -23.75 -30.61 10.68
CA GLN A 37 -22.68 -30.02 11.49
C GLN A 37 -21.31 -30.46 10.97
N PRO A 38 -20.30 -29.58 10.94
CA PRO A 38 -18.94 -29.95 10.56
C PRO A 38 -18.43 -31.11 11.42
N VAL A 39 -17.88 -32.14 10.78
CA VAL A 39 -17.51 -33.41 11.43
C VAL A 39 -16.50 -33.24 12.57
N ASN A 40 -15.67 -32.20 12.50
CA ASN A 40 -14.70 -31.81 13.53
C ASN A 40 -15.24 -30.83 14.59
N LEU A 41 -16.47 -30.32 14.48
CA LEU A 41 -16.96 -29.24 15.36
C LEU A 41 -16.82 -29.55 16.87
N PRO A 42 -17.12 -30.76 17.38
CA PRO A 42 -16.91 -31.08 18.80
C PRO A 42 -15.44 -30.98 19.23
N ARG A 43 -14.51 -31.37 18.35
CA ARG A 43 -13.07 -31.31 18.59
C ARG A 43 -12.57 -29.85 18.56
N ILE A 44 -12.90 -29.09 17.51
CA ILE A 44 -12.52 -27.66 17.40
C ILE A 44 -13.11 -26.85 18.57
N ALA A 45 -14.33 -27.17 18.99
CA ALA A 45 -14.98 -26.55 20.14
C ALA A 45 -14.23 -26.78 21.46
N ALA A 46 -13.76 -28.00 21.72
CA ALA A 46 -12.94 -28.30 22.90
C ALA A 46 -11.56 -27.63 22.81
N LEU A 47 -10.92 -27.72 21.64
CA LEU A 47 -9.59 -27.21 21.34
C LEU A 47 -9.45 -25.70 21.53
N MET A 48 -10.41 -24.93 21.01
CA MET A 48 -10.43 -23.47 21.05
C MET A 48 -11.25 -22.92 22.23
N ASN A 49 -11.70 -23.79 23.15
CA ASN A 49 -12.55 -23.48 24.29
C ASN A 49 -13.82 -22.67 23.93
N LEU A 50 -14.53 -23.07 22.87
CA LEU A 50 -15.69 -22.33 22.35
C LEU A 50 -16.90 -22.47 23.28
N SER A 51 -17.48 -21.33 23.68
CA SER A 51 -18.79 -21.30 24.34
C SER A 51 -19.91 -21.74 23.41
N GLU A 52 -21.06 -22.17 23.95
CA GLU A 52 -22.23 -22.54 23.12
C GLU A 52 -22.71 -21.39 22.22
N GLN A 53 -22.61 -20.15 22.70
CA GLN A 53 -22.91 -18.96 21.89
C GLN A 53 -21.92 -18.80 20.72
N ALA A 54 -20.64 -19.10 20.92
CA ALA A 54 -19.64 -19.09 19.85
C ALA A 54 -19.89 -20.20 18.82
N LYS A 55 -20.26 -21.42 19.26
CA LYS A 55 -20.63 -22.54 18.38
C LYS A 55 -21.87 -22.21 17.55
N GLN A 56 -22.92 -21.67 18.18
CA GLN A 56 -24.13 -21.23 17.49
C GLN A 56 -23.86 -20.12 16.46
N ARG A 57 -22.97 -19.17 16.77
CA ARG A 57 -22.53 -18.16 15.80
C ARG A 57 -21.77 -18.78 14.62
N LEU A 58 -20.79 -19.67 14.87
CA LEU A 58 -20.05 -20.35 13.81
C LEU A 58 -20.98 -21.15 12.88
N LEU A 59 -21.96 -21.88 13.43
CA LEU A 59 -22.96 -22.63 12.65
C LEU A 59 -23.96 -21.75 11.89
N ARG A 60 -24.24 -20.52 12.36
CA ARG A 60 -25.19 -19.59 11.72
C ARG A 60 -24.53 -18.68 10.69
N ASP A 61 -23.33 -18.19 11.00
CA ASP A 61 -22.61 -17.17 10.24
C ASP A 61 -21.58 -17.79 9.26
N GLY A 62 -21.26 -19.08 9.41
CA GLY A 62 -20.25 -19.81 8.64
C GLY A 62 -18.79 -19.43 8.98
N VAL A 63 -18.58 -18.39 9.80
CA VAL A 63 -17.28 -17.86 10.18
C VAL A 63 -17.29 -17.35 11.63
N LEU A 64 -16.17 -17.52 12.34
CA LEU A 64 -15.97 -17.01 13.70
C LEU A 64 -14.51 -16.56 13.89
N VAL A 65 -14.32 -15.29 14.26
CA VAL A 65 -13.02 -14.75 14.68
C VAL A 65 -12.85 -14.95 16.19
N LEU A 66 -11.72 -15.51 16.62
CA LEU A 66 -11.39 -15.72 18.03
C LEU A 66 -10.64 -14.51 18.58
N THR A 67 -11.37 -13.51 19.10
CA THR A 67 -10.81 -12.25 19.61
C THR A 67 -9.90 -12.42 20.84
N ASP A 68 -10.17 -13.43 21.64
CA ASP A 68 -9.50 -13.68 22.93
C ASP A 68 -8.15 -14.39 22.74
N TRP A 69 -7.93 -14.94 21.54
CA TRP A 69 -6.68 -15.50 21.04
C TRP A 69 -6.04 -14.53 20.06
N SER A 70 -4.72 -14.58 19.86
CA SER A 70 -4.06 -13.90 18.74
C SER A 70 -2.78 -14.63 18.31
N GLU A 71 -1.83 -14.05 17.54
CA GLU A 71 -0.44 -14.57 17.45
C GLU A 71 0.66 -13.50 17.21
N THR A 72 1.80 -13.72 17.88
CA THR A 72 3.16 -13.15 17.95
C THR A 72 4.02 -13.09 16.68
N ASN A 73 3.68 -13.88 15.65
CA ASN A 73 4.48 -14.09 14.45
C ASN A 73 3.66 -14.92 13.43
N LEU A 74 3.44 -14.44 12.20
CA LEU A 74 2.64 -15.17 11.19
C LEU A 74 3.13 -16.61 10.97
N TRP A 75 4.44 -16.84 10.97
CA TRP A 75 4.98 -18.20 10.87
C TRP A 75 4.52 -19.07 12.04
N LYS A 76 4.63 -18.58 13.29
CA LYS A 76 4.12 -19.29 14.46
C LYS A 76 2.62 -19.56 14.33
N ALA A 77 1.81 -18.59 13.90
CA ALA A 77 0.35 -18.75 13.83
C ALA A 77 -0.05 -20.02 13.06
N TYR A 78 0.61 -20.25 11.93
CA TYR A 78 0.40 -21.42 11.09
C TYR A 78 1.19 -22.65 11.55
N ASP A 79 2.38 -22.48 12.15
CA ASP A 79 3.19 -23.56 12.72
C ASP A 79 2.55 -24.16 13.99
N ASP A 80 1.83 -23.35 14.76
CA ASP A 80 1.03 -23.74 15.92
C ASP A 80 -0.21 -24.52 15.46
N LEU A 81 -1.01 -23.98 14.53
CA LEU A 81 -2.18 -24.67 13.96
C LEU A 81 -1.79 -26.04 13.34
N LYS A 82 -0.54 -26.17 12.89
CA LYS A 82 0.09 -27.42 12.47
C LYS A 82 0.63 -28.27 13.64
N ARG A 83 1.81 -27.96 14.18
CA ARG A 83 2.56 -28.78 15.16
C ARG A 83 1.91 -28.82 16.54
N PHE A 84 1.20 -27.75 16.90
CA PHE A 84 0.57 -27.56 18.20
C PHE A 84 -0.97 -27.52 18.11
N HIS A 85 -1.59 -28.11 17.08
CA HIS A 85 -3.04 -28.32 17.01
C HIS A 85 -3.45 -29.42 16.01
N HIS A 86 -2.65 -29.71 14.96
CA HIS A 86 -3.01 -30.61 13.85
C HIS A 86 -4.47 -30.38 13.36
N VAL A 87 -4.88 -29.13 13.24
CA VAL A 87 -6.21 -28.78 12.70
C VAL A 87 -6.15 -28.60 11.19
N PRO A 88 -7.30 -28.72 10.51
CA PRO A 88 -7.52 -28.12 9.21
C PRO A 88 -6.98 -26.68 9.18
N ILE A 89 -5.97 -26.43 8.35
CA ILE A 89 -5.34 -25.12 8.22
C ILE A 89 -6.08 -24.29 7.17
N PHE A 90 -6.76 -23.23 7.59
CA PHE A 90 -7.33 -22.24 6.67
C PHE A 90 -6.26 -21.21 6.27
N VAL A 91 -5.78 -21.26 5.03
CA VAL A 91 -4.81 -20.30 4.50
C VAL A 91 -5.55 -19.11 3.89
N THR A 92 -5.37 -17.93 4.50
CA THR A 92 -6.15 -16.73 4.17
C THR A 92 -5.41 -15.77 3.22
N THR A 93 -6.17 -14.90 2.57
CA THR A 93 -5.63 -13.82 1.72
C THR A 93 -4.84 -12.77 2.50
N ASP A 94 -5.24 -12.44 3.73
CA ASP A 94 -4.55 -11.45 4.57
C ASP A 94 -3.19 -11.95 5.09
N ALA A 95 -3.05 -13.25 5.39
CA ALA A 95 -1.76 -13.89 5.64
C ALA A 95 -0.81 -13.76 4.44
N CYS A 96 -1.32 -13.94 3.22
CA CYS A 96 -0.54 -13.80 1.99
C CYS A 96 -0.16 -12.33 1.70
N LEU A 97 -1.08 -11.38 1.95
CA LEU A 97 -0.84 -9.94 1.85
C LEU A 97 0.20 -9.46 2.87
N TYR A 98 0.14 -9.93 4.12
CA TYR A 98 1.13 -9.60 5.15
C TYR A 98 2.51 -10.21 4.84
N GLN A 99 2.56 -11.45 4.33
CA GLN A 99 3.84 -12.05 3.92
C GLN A 99 4.45 -11.35 2.69
N PHE A 100 3.62 -10.84 1.75
CA PHE A 100 4.09 -9.97 0.67
C PHE A 100 4.64 -8.65 1.20
N TYR A 101 3.96 -8.00 2.15
CA TYR A 101 4.42 -6.77 2.81
C TYR A 101 5.81 -6.96 3.45
N GLU A 102 6.02 -8.03 4.24
CA GLU A 102 7.32 -8.31 4.88
C GLU A 102 8.42 -8.58 3.84
N LEU A 103 8.10 -9.32 2.78
CA LEU A 103 9.03 -9.59 1.67
C LEU A 103 9.41 -8.30 0.93
N HIS A 104 8.42 -7.47 0.59
CA HIS A 104 8.61 -6.17 -0.05
C HIS A 104 9.51 -5.26 0.79
N LYS A 105 9.16 -5.06 2.07
CA LYS A 105 9.93 -4.24 3.03
C LYS A 105 11.39 -4.66 3.09
N ALA A 106 11.68 -5.95 3.25
CA ALA A 106 13.05 -6.44 3.35
C ALA A 106 13.84 -6.34 2.03
N VAL A 107 13.17 -6.54 0.88
CA VAL A 107 13.79 -6.43 -0.45
C VAL A 107 14.10 -4.96 -0.79
N ILE A 108 13.18 -4.03 -0.53
CA ILE A 108 13.42 -2.58 -0.71
C ILE A 108 14.56 -2.11 0.21
N LYS A 109 14.51 -2.44 1.50
CA LYS A 109 15.59 -2.12 2.47
C LYS A 109 16.96 -2.65 2.00
N GLY A 110 17.00 -3.84 1.40
CA GLY A 110 18.19 -4.39 0.76
C GLY A 110 18.65 -3.57 -0.44
N ALA A 111 17.77 -3.36 -1.43
CA ALA A 111 18.07 -2.60 -2.64
C ALA A 111 18.50 -1.14 -2.36
N GLU A 112 17.94 -0.50 -1.34
CA GLU A 112 18.34 0.84 -0.90
C GLU A 112 19.73 0.86 -0.28
N THR A 113 20.01 -0.10 0.61
CA THR A 113 21.30 -0.19 1.34
C THR A 113 22.45 -0.64 0.42
N GLU A 114 22.21 -1.65 -0.42
CA GLU A 114 23.20 -2.33 -1.25
C GLU A 114 23.36 -1.70 -2.65
N GLY A 115 22.33 -0.99 -3.15
CA GLY A 115 22.26 -0.52 -4.55
C GLY A 115 22.01 0.97 -4.71
N PHE A 116 20.83 1.48 -4.33
CA PHE A 116 20.44 2.87 -4.59
C PHE A 116 21.29 3.90 -3.83
N SER A 117 21.66 3.64 -2.58
CA SER A 117 22.53 4.53 -1.80
C SER A 117 23.93 4.68 -2.43
N PRO A 118 24.67 3.59 -2.76
CA PRO A 118 25.91 3.68 -3.54
C PRO A 118 25.75 4.35 -4.92
N LEU A 119 24.68 4.04 -5.67
CA LEU A 119 24.45 4.61 -7.00
C LEU A 119 24.20 6.13 -6.94
N LEU A 120 23.38 6.59 -5.98
CA LEU A 120 23.14 8.01 -5.74
C LEU A 120 24.44 8.72 -5.32
N LEU A 121 25.26 8.10 -4.49
CA LEU A 121 26.56 8.66 -4.09
C LEU A 121 27.52 8.82 -5.27
N GLN A 122 27.53 7.87 -6.21
CA GLN A 122 28.34 8.00 -7.43
C GLN A 122 27.83 9.13 -8.34
N ILE A 123 26.52 9.19 -8.58
CA ILE A 123 25.89 10.26 -9.37
C ILE A 123 26.21 11.63 -8.76
N LEU A 124 26.10 11.77 -7.44
CA LEU A 124 26.43 13.00 -6.73
C LEU A 124 27.92 13.35 -6.82
N LYS A 125 28.85 12.40 -6.69
CA LYS A 125 30.29 12.67 -6.76
C LYS A 125 30.71 13.18 -8.14
N ASP A 126 30.27 12.53 -9.21
CA ASP A 126 30.58 12.94 -10.58
C ASP A 126 29.98 14.32 -10.92
N TRP A 127 28.70 14.51 -10.59
CA TRP A 127 27.94 15.74 -10.87
C TRP A 127 28.41 16.94 -10.05
N ALA A 128 28.71 16.74 -8.75
CA ALA A 128 29.29 17.78 -7.91
C ALA A 128 30.69 18.17 -8.39
N SER A 129 31.54 17.21 -8.79
CA SER A 129 32.88 17.50 -9.34
C SER A 129 32.81 18.38 -10.59
N ARG A 130 31.92 18.05 -11.55
CA ARG A 130 31.68 18.91 -12.73
C ARG A 130 31.10 20.27 -12.33
N THR A 131 30.20 20.33 -11.35
CA THR A 131 29.63 21.61 -10.85
C THR A 131 30.68 22.51 -10.20
N TYR A 132 31.56 21.95 -9.37
CA TYR A 132 32.61 22.69 -8.70
C TYR A 132 33.62 23.28 -9.69
N SER A 133 33.86 22.61 -10.83
CA SER A 133 34.69 23.15 -11.93
C SER A 133 34.11 24.40 -12.62
N GLN A 134 32.90 24.84 -12.25
CA GLN A 134 32.27 26.09 -12.73
C GLN A 134 32.16 27.17 -11.63
N LEU A 135 32.59 26.90 -10.40
CA LEU A 135 32.66 27.93 -9.37
C LEU A 135 33.70 29.00 -9.75
N GLY A 136 33.30 30.27 -9.71
CA GLY A 136 34.09 31.40 -10.18
C GLY A 136 33.86 31.78 -11.65
N ASN A 137 33.06 31.01 -12.41
CA ASN A 137 32.60 31.41 -13.74
C ASN A 137 31.64 32.62 -13.60
N THR A 138 32.06 33.78 -14.12
CA THR A 138 31.30 35.04 -14.02
C THR A 138 29.99 35.03 -14.81
N LYS A 139 29.85 34.17 -15.83
CA LYS A 139 28.64 34.08 -16.68
C LYS A 139 27.45 33.45 -15.96
N TRP A 140 27.71 32.52 -15.02
CA TRP A 140 26.70 31.70 -14.33
C TRP A 140 27.02 31.60 -12.83
N GLN A 141 27.47 32.71 -12.22
CA GLN A 141 28.01 32.71 -10.86
C GLN A 141 26.96 32.30 -9.80
N ARG A 142 25.69 32.64 -10.02
CA ARG A 142 24.58 32.32 -9.11
C ARG A 142 24.10 30.89 -9.28
N GLU A 143 23.92 30.45 -10.53
CA GLU A 143 23.49 29.11 -10.89
C GLU A 143 24.53 28.07 -10.43
N SER A 144 25.82 28.34 -10.65
CA SER A 144 26.93 27.48 -10.20
C SER A 144 27.04 27.41 -8.67
N LYS A 145 26.91 28.53 -7.95
CA LYS A 145 26.90 28.51 -6.48
C LYS A 145 25.70 27.72 -5.94
N ASN A 146 24.51 27.97 -6.47
CA ASN A 146 23.27 27.31 -6.03
C ASN A 146 23.32 25.79 -6.29
N ALA A 147 23.73 25.37 -7.49
CA ALA A 147 23.90 23.96 -7.84
C ALA A 147 24.95 23.29 -6.94
N ALA A 148 26.09 23.96 -6.71
CA ALA A 148 27.15 23.43 -5.86
C ALA A 148 26.69 23.22 -4.41
N ILE A 149 25.96 24.16 -3.81
CA ILE A 149 25.40 24.02 -2.46
C ILE A 149 24.44 22.84 -2.38
N VAL A 150 23.50 22.73 -3.33
CA VAL A 150 22.49 21.66 -3.34
C VAL A 150 23.13 20.28 -3.40
N LEU A 151 24.11 20.09 -4.29
CA LEU A 151 24.82 18.81 -4.45
C LEU A 151 25.80 18.54 -3.29
N ALA A 152 26.45 19.57 -2.75
CA ALA A 152 27.34 19.44 -1.59
C ALA A 152 26.57 19.01 -0.33
N VAL A 153 25.40 19.61 -0.06
CA VAL A 153 24.53 19.22 1.05
C VAL A 153 24.02 17.79 0.85
N ALA A 154 23.52 17.45 -0.34
CA ALA A 154 23.07 16.09 -0.65
C ALA A 154 24.18 15.04 -0.43
N GLY A 155 25.39 15.34 -0.92
CA GLY A 155 26.56 14.50 -0.77
C GLY A 155 26.99 14.34 0.68
N LYS A 156 27.08 15.43 1.45
CA LYS A 156 27.43 15.41 2.88
C LYS A 156 26.39 14.73 3.77
N LEU A 157 25.12 14.72 3.38
CA LEU A 157 24.07 13.96 4.06
C LEU A 157 24.16 12.45 3.80
N LEU A 158 24.79 12.05 2.69
CA LEU A 158 24.97 10.66 2.28
C LEU A 158 26.31 10.07 2.77
N ASP A 159 27.37 10.88 2.75
CA ASP A 159 28.76 10.51 3.02
C ASP A 159 29.50 11.67 3.73
N ASP A 160 29.99 11.43 4.96
CA ASP A 160 30.76 12.45 5.71
C ASP A 160 32.07 12.83 4.98
N GLY A 161 32.62 11.92 4.18
CA GLY A 161 33.81 12.16 3.36
C GLY A 161 33.55 12.91 2.06
N PHE A 162 32.30 13.32 1.77
CA PHE A 162 31.97 13.98 0.51
C PHE A 162 32.71 15.34 0.36
N PRO A 163 33.35 15.61 -0.78
CA PRO A 163 34.15 16.81 -0.98
C PRO A 163 33.29 18.09 -1.05
N VAL A 164 33.68 19.12 -0.32
CA VAL A 164 33.04 20.44 -0.30
C VAL A 164 34.10 21.53 -0.51
N PRO A 165 33.97 22.40 -1.54
CA PRO A 165 34.88 23.51 -1.78
C PRO A 165 34.98 24.45 -0.57
N SER A 166 36.18 24.91 -0.23
CA SER A 166 36.45 25.72 0.97
C SER A 166 35.57 26.98 1.07
N SER A 167 35.22 27.58 -0.07
CA SER A 167 34.32 28.74 -0.18
C SER A 167 32.86 28.47 0.21
N LEU A 168 32.45 27.20 0.30
CA LEU A 168 31.07 26.78 0.61
C LEU A 168 30.95 26.03 1.95
N GLN A 169 32.06 25.69 2.62
CA GLN A 169 32.05 24.79 3.78
C GLN A 169 31.13 25.26 4.91
N ASN A 170 31.19 26.54 5.30
CA ASN A 170 30.35 27.08 6.38
C ASN A 170 28.84 27.06 6.04
N GLU A 171 28.51 27.36 4.78
CA GLU A 171 27.13 27.42 4.29
C GLU A 171 26.52 26.01 4.18
N VAL A 172 27.28 25.06 3.64
CA VAL A 172 26.90 23.65 3.55
C VAL A 172 26.80 23.01 4.95
N ALA A 173 27.76 23.26 5.85
CA ALA A 173 27.74 22.72 7.21
C ALA A 173 26.55 23.24 8.04
N SER A 174 26.20 24.52 7.88
CA SER A 174 25.01 25.10 8.51
C SER A 174 23.72 24.40 8.07
N ILE A 175 23.53 24.23 6.75
CA ILE A 175 22.36 23.55 6.19
C ILE A 175 22.31 22.07 6.60
N VAL A 176 23.44 21.36 6.57
CA VAL A 176 23.53 19.95 7.02
C VAL A 176 23.16 19.83 8.51
N SER A 177 23.60 20.76 9.36
CA SER A 177 23.23 20.79 10.79
C SER A 177 21.72 20.91 10.98
N GLU A 178 21.07 21.83 10.26
CA GLU A 178 19.60 22.01 10.30
C GLU A 178 18.84 20.76 9.82
N VAL A 179 19.29 20.12 8.73
CA VAL A 179 18.71 18.88 8.19
C VAL A 179 18.88 17.69 9.15
N VAL A 180 20.04 17.58 9.82
CA VAL A 180 20.28 16.51 10.81
C VAL A 180 19.51 16.76 12.10
N ALA A 181 19.37 18.04 12.52
CA ALA A 181 18.60 18.42 13.71
C ALA A 181 17.09 18.20 13.55
N ALA A 182 16.55 18.34 12.33
CA ALA A 182 15.20 17.98 11.92
C ALA A 182 14.06 18.51 12.83
N LYS A 183 14.19 19.75 13.30
CA LYS A 183 13.30 20.37 14.32
C LYS A 183 12.61 21.67 13.91
N ARG A 184 13.21 22.45 13.00
CA ARG A 184 12.73 23.79 12.67
C ARG A 184 11.68 23.72 11.55
N VAL A 185 10.50 24.28 11.81
CA VAL A 185 9.48 24.52 10.78
C VAL A 185 9.52 26.01 10.40
N VAL A 186 9.85 26.31 9.15
CA VAL A 186 9.62 27.64 8.55
C VAL A 186 9.07 27.38 7.16
N GLU A 187 7.76 27.25 6.98
CA GLU A 187 7.20 26.97 5.64
C GLU A 187 6.73 28.23 4.93
N GLY A 188 7.03 28.30 3.64
CA GLY A 188 6.71 29.42 2.77
C GLY A 188 7.69 29.50 1.60
N TYR A 189 7.30 28.95 0.46
CA TYR A 189 8.09 29.04 -0.75
C TYR A 189 8.31 30.53 -1.16
N PRO A 190 9.51 30.96 -1.57
CA PRO A 190 10.73 30.18 -1.85
C PRO A 190 11.76 30.10 -0.71
N PHE A 191 11.54 30.75 0.43
CA PHE A 191 12.57 30.94 1.46
C PHE A 191 12.44 30.02 2.68
N GLY A 192 11.29 29.35 2.81
CA GLY A 192 10.98 28.41 3.88
C GLY A 192 11.34 26.96 3.57
N GLU A 193 11.76 26.25 4.61
CA GLU A 193 11.92 24.80 4.67
C GLU A 193 11.32 24.26 5.99
N ASP A 194 10.57 23.17 5.90
CA ASP A 194 10.24 22.34 7.06
C ASP A 194 11.29 21.25 7.23
N PHE A 195 12.16 21.41 8.23
CA PHE A 195 13.21 20.46 8.50
C PHE A 195 12.70 19.19 9.21
N THR A 196 11.48 19.17 9.76
CA THR A 196 10.91 17.96 10.40
C THR A 196 10.64 16.83 9.40
N GLN A 197 10.54 17.16 8.10
CA GLN A 197 10.48 16.20 6.99
C GLN A 197 11.77 15.37 6.83
N TYR A 198 12.88 15.79 7.43
CA TYR A 198 14.17 15.07 7.40
C TYR A 198 14.39 14.12 8.58
N LYS A 199 13.43 14.03 9.51
CA LYS A 199 13.40 13.00 10.56
C LYS A 199 13.13 11.62 9.92
N PRO A 200 14.05 10.64 10.01
CA PRO A 200 13.81 9.27 9.53
C PRO A 200 12.61 8.62 10.23
N ARG A 201 11.89 7.74 9.53
CA ARG A 201 10.70 7.02 9.98
C ARG A 201 10.74 5.58 9.43
N GLY A 202 9.94 4.65 9.96
CA GLY A 202 9.89 3.29 9.44
C GLY A 202 11.25 2.58 9.43
N HIS A 203 11.52 1.79 8.38
CA HIS A 203 12.80 1.08 8.24
C HIS A 203 14.01 2.00 8.08
N TYR A 204 13.81 3.28 7.73
CA TYR A 204 14.92 4.23 7.55
C TYR A 204 15.65 4.58 8.85
N ASP A 205 15.02 4.40 10.02
CA ASP A 205 15.69 4.61 11.31
C ASP A 205 16.54 3.40 11.74
N ALA A 206 16.41 2.26 11.08
CA ALA A 206 17.03 1.00 11.48
C ALA A 206 18.55 0.90 11.19
N SER A 207 19.14 1.83 10.45
CA SER A 207 20.61 1.91 10.30
C SER A 207 21.06 3.32 9.88
N GLU A 208 22.30 3.68 10.22
CA GLU A 208 22.85 4.99 9.88
C GLU A 208 23.01 5.22 8.37
N ASN A 209 23.27 4.17 7.57
CA ASN A 209 23.25 4.25 6.09
C ASN A 209 21.85 4.63 5.59
N LEU A 210 20.80 3.98 6.10
CA LEU A 210 19.42 4.28 5.71
C LEU A 210 18.97 5.68 6.15
N ARG A 211 19.39 6.14 7.35
CA ARG A 211 19.15 7.52 7.81
C ARG A 211 19.80 8.57 6.89
N ARG A 212 21.00 8.28 6.39
CA ARG A 212 21.77 9.13 5.46
C ARG A 212 21.13 9.16 4.08
N TYR A 213 20.84 7.98 3.53
CA TYR A 213 20.11 7.83 2.26
C TYR A 213 18.77 8.56 2.29
N PHE A 214 17.98 8.38 3.36
CA PHE A 214 16.71 9.07 3.55
C PHE A 214 16.86 10.61 3.50
N ARG A 215 17.78 11.17 4.30
CA ARG A 215 18.02 12.63 4.33
C ARG A 215 18.52 13.16 2.99
N ALA A 216 19.47 12.49 2.35
CA ALA A 216 20.01 12.89 1.06
C ALA A 216 18.97 12.83 -0.07
N TYR A 217 18.19 11.75 -0.15
CA TYR A 217 17.07 11.62 -1.08
C TYR A 217 16.04 12.73 -0.85
N LYS A 218 15.55 12.87 0.39
CA LYS A 218 14.50 13.85 0.75
C LYS A 218 14.96 15.29 0.52
N TRP A 219 16.24 15.61 0.74
CA TRP A 219 16.81 16.92 0.47
C TRP A 219 16.77 17.29 -1.02
N LEU A 220 17.14 16.36 -1.90
CA LEU A 220 17.08 16.51 -3.36
C LEU A 220 15.63 16.53 -3.87
N ALA A 221 14.77 15.68 -3.31
CA ALA A 221 13.35 15.58 -3.67
C ALA A 221 12.52 16.79 -3.21
N ARG A 222 13.01 17.56 -2.23
CA ARG A 222 12.42 18.84 -1.78
C ARG A 222 13.02 20.09 -2.44
N ARG A 223 14.03 19.98 -3.32
CA ARG A 223 14.47 21.14 -4.13
C ARG A 223 13.43 21.42 -5.22
N VAL A 224 12.90 22.64 -5.21
CA VAL A 224 11.86 23.12 -6.11
C VAL A 224 12.40 24.24 -6.98
N TYR A 225 12.12 24.16 -8.28
CA TYR A 225 12.37 25.23 -9.25
C TYR A 225 11.06 25.55 -9.98
N ASP A 226 10.53 26.75 -9.78
CA ASP A 226 9.28 27.19 -10.41
C ASP A 226 9.49 27.58 -11.86
N VAL A 227 8.77 26.92 -12.76
CA VAL A 227 8.84 27.16 -14.21
C VAL A 227 8.52 28.62 -14.56
N ARG A 228 7.71 29.31 -13.75
CA ARG A 228 7.34 30.71 -13.99
C ARG A 228 8.48 31.69 -13.70
N LYS A 229 9.46 31.30 -12.87
CA LYS A 229 10.61 32.13 -12.50
C LYS A 229 11.82 31.77 -13.35
N GLY A 230 12.18 32.67 -14.27
CA GLY A 230 13.31 32.46 -15.18
C GLY A 230 14.63 32.10 -14.48
N GLU A 231 14.94 32.70 -13.33
CA GLU A 231 16.18 32.42 -12.58
C GLU A 231 16.23 30.99 -11.99
N GLU A 232 15.09 30.49 -11.50
CA GLU A 232 15.01 29.14 -10.93
C GLU A 232 15.00 28.09 -12.03
N LEU A 233 14.21 28.30 -13.09
CA LEU A 233 14.24 27.43 -14.27
C LEU A 233 15.63 27.41 -14.92
N ARG A 234 16.30 28.55 -15.03
CA ARG A 234 17.70 28.63 -15.52
C ARG A 234 18.66 27.84 -14.62
N THR A 235 18.46 27.86 -13.29
CA THR A 235 19.25 27.03 -12.37
C THR A 235 18.98 25.53 -12.61
N ALA A 236 17.74 25.11 -12.85
CA ALA A 236 17.42 23.71 -13.19
C ALA A 236 18.02 23.28 -14.54
N VAL A 237 17.98 24.15 -15.56
CA VAL A 237 18.62 23.93 -16.88
C VAL A 237 20.15 23.85 -16.75
N PHE A 238 20.76 24.70 -15.91
CA PHE A 238 22.19 24.64 -15.60
C PHE A 238 22.57 23.31 -14.94
N MET A 239 21.80 22.86 -13.95
CA MET A 239 22.03 21.56 -13.30
C MET A 239 21.89 20.39 -14.28
N LEU A 240 20.91 20.42 -15.19
CA LEU A 240 20.76 19.45 -16.27
C LEU A 240 21.96 19.46 -17.23
N LEU A 241 22.41 20.64 -17.69
CA LEU A 241 23.57 20.76 -18.58
C LEU A 241 24.82 20.09 -17.99
N LEU A 242 25.14 20.37 -16.72
CA LEU A 242 26.30 19.77 -16.04
C LEU A 242 26.16 18.24 -15.85
N LEU A 243 24.92 17.72 -15.82
CA LEU A 243 24.62 16.29 -15.73
C LEU A 243 24.72 15.59 -17.10
N GLU A 244 24.45 16.31 -18.19
CA GLU A 244 24.66 15.84 -19.58
C GLU A 244 26.15 15.81 -19.97
N GLU A 245 26.96 16.76 -19.46
CA GLU A 245 28.41 16.80 -19.68
C GLU A 245 29.18 15.71 -18.92
N VAL A 246 28.64 15.19 -17.82
CA VAL A 246 29.20 14.03 -17.13
C VAL A 246 29.02 12.77 -18.00
N SER A 247 30.10 12.02 -18.24
CA SER A 247 30.05 10.77 -19.00
C SER A 247 29.01 9.80 -18.40
N ASN A 248 28.00 9.45 -19.21
CA ASN A 248 26.82 8.67 -18.78
C ASN A 248 26.11 9.22 -17.52
N GLY A 249 26.23 10.52 -17.22
CA GLY A 249 25.65 11.16 -16.03
C GLY A 249 24.14 11.18 -16.08
N PHE A 250 23.58 11.84 -17.09
CA PHE A 250 22.13 11.87 -17.33
C PHE A 250 21.52 10.47 -17.46
N GLU A 251 22.19 9.51 -18.10
CA GLU A 251 21.65 8.15 -18.24
C GLU A 251 21.64 7.35 -16.93
N ARG A 252 22.63 7.55 -16.04
CA ARG A 252 22.61 6.98 -14.68
C ARG A 252 21.50 7.61 -13.83
N TYR A 253 21.35 8.93 -13.90
CA TYR A 253 20.25 9.66 -13.27
C TYR A 253 18.87 9.21 -13.78
N ARG A 254 18.70 9.10 -15.11
CA ARG A 254 17.45 8.68 -15.75
C ARG A 254 17.03 7.30 -15.27
N LYS A 255 17.95 6.32 -15.29
CA LYS A 255 17.68 4.97 -14.77
C LYS A 255 17.34 4.96 -13.28
N PHE A 256 18.02 5.77 -12.47
CA PHE A 256 17.70 5.91 -11.03
C PHE A 256 16.26 6.43 -10.84
N VAL A 257 15.89 7.51 -11.53
CA VAL A 257 14.54 8.09 -11.46
C VAL A 257 13.47 7.13 -12.00
N GLU A 258 13.69 6.49 -13.14
CA GLU A 258 12.77 5.50 -13.73
C GLU A 258 12.54 4.29 -12.82
N ALA A 259 13.58 3.83 -12.12
CA ALA A 259 13.45 2.76 -11.12
C ALA A 259 12.58 3.20 -9.94
N ILE A 260 12.84 4.38 -9.36
CA ILE A 260 12.04 4.91 -8.24
C ILE A 260 10.57 5.12 -8.65
N LEU A 261 10.30 5.72 -9.82
CA LEU A 261 8.93 5.90 -10.33
C LEU A 261 8.24 4.56 -10.60
N SER A 262 8.98 3.55 -11.09
CA SER A 262 8.45 2.19 -11.29
C SER A 262 8.08 1.46 -10.00
N LEU A 263 8.70 1.82 -8.86
CA LEU A 263 8.39 1.30 -7.53
C LEU A 263 7.25 2.06 -6.84
N SER A 264 7.19 3.39 -7.01
CA SER A 264 6.32 4.26 -6.21
C SER A 264 5.09 4.81 -6.95
N GLY A 265 5.18 5.18 -8.24
CA GLY A 265 4.07 5.75 -9.00
C GLY A 265 4.41 7.04 -9.76
N GLU A 266 3.38 7.80 -10.15
CA GLU A 266 3.53 9.04 -10.94
C GLU A 266 4.03 10.21 -10.06
N PRO A 267 4.98 11.06 -10.55
CA PRO A 267 5.57 12.12 -9.74
C PRO A 267 4.64 13.32 -9.55
N VAL A 268 4.76 13.98 -8.39
CA VAL A 268 4.09 15.25 -8.05
C VAL A 268 4.54 16.40 -8.98
N SER A 269 5.72 16.27 -9.59
CA SER A 269 6.43 17.35 -10.27
C SER A 269 7.17 16.86 -11.52
N MET A 270 7.52 17.78 -12.40
CA MET A 270 8.44 17.49 -13.50
C MET A 270 9.82 17.11 -12.96
N THR A 271 10.45 16.12 -13.58
CA THR A 271 11.83 15.70 -13.31
C THR A 271 12.81 16.38 -14.27
N LEU A 272 14.11 16.17 -14.12
CA LEU A 272 15.08 16.61 -15.14
C LEU A 272 14.95 15.81 -16.46
N VAL A 273 14.28 14.65 -16.44
CA VAL A 273 13.94 13.89 -17.66
C VAL A 273 12.87 14.64 -18.46
N ASP A 274 11.84 15.16 -17.78
CA ASP A 274 10.79 15.99 -18.39
C ASP A 274 11.35 17.32 -18.89
N LEU A 275 12.28 17.94 -18.13
CA LEU A 275 12.97 19.16 -18.54
C LEU A 275 13.77 18.95 -19.83
N ARG A 276 14.54 17.85 -19.92
CA ARG A 276 15.30 17.50 -21.14
C ARG A 276 14.37 17.21 -22.33
N LYS A 277 13.25 16.51 -22.09
CA LYS A 277 12.21 16.26 -23.09
C LYS A 277 11.62 17.57 -23.64
N ALA A 278 11.36 18.55 -22.79
CA ALA A 278 10.85 19.87 -23.19
C ALA A 278 11.88 20.69 -23.99
N ILE A 279 13.16 20.69 -23.58
CA ILE A 279 14.26 21.33 -24.32
C ILE A 279 14.40 20.73 -25.73
N ASN A 280 14.33 19.40 -25.84
CA ASN A 280 14.35 18.71 -27.13
C ASN A 280 13.09 19.00 -27.97
N ALA A 281 11.91 19.16 -27.34
CA ALA A 281 10.66 19.45 -28.03
C ALA A 281 10.61 20.85 -28.69
N ILE A 282 11.32 21.83 -28.13
CA ILE A 282 11.55 23.15 -28.76
C ILE A 282 12.74 23.17 -29.72
N GLY A 283 13.43 22.04 -29.93
CA GLY A 283 14.54 21.91 -30.88
C GLY A 283 15.85 22.59 -30.44
N LEU A 284 16.02 22.86 -29.14
CA LEU A 284 17.19 23.57 -28.60
C LEU A 284 18.07 22.65 -27.74
N THR A 285 19.21 23.18 -27.28
CA THR A 285 20.08 22.51 -26.30
C THR A 285 20.00 23.19 -24.94
N SER A 286 20.34 22.47 -23.88
CA SER A 286 20.41 23.00 -22.51
C SER A 286 21.33 24.23 -22.41
N LEU A 287 22.44 24.23 -23.15
CA LEU A 287 23.34 25.40 -23.27
C LEU A 287 22.65 26.59 -23.96
N ARG A 288 21.92 26.39 -25.07
CA ARG A 288 21.24 27.51 -25.74
C ARG A 288 20.17 28.14 -24.85
N VAL A 289 19.39 27.32 -24.14
CA VAL A 289 18.36 27.79 -23.20
C VAL A 289 18.97 28.52 -21.99
N LEU A 290 20.16 28.11 -21.55
CA LEU A 290 20.91 28.76 -20.48
C LEU A 290 21.43 30.15 -20.90
N GLU A 291 21.84 30.32 -22.16
CA GLU A 291 22.44 31.56 -22.69
C GLU A 291 21.45 32.58 -23.24
N ASP A 292 20.32 32.12 -23.80
CA ASP A 292 19.34 32.96 -24.49
C ASP A 292 18.04 33.09 -23.68
N SER A 293 17.68 34.34 -23.34
CA SER A 293 16.48 34.61 -22.55
C SER A 293 15.17 34.46 -23.35
N GLU A 294 15.21 34.43 -24.68
CA GLU A 294 14.04 34.09 -25.50
C GLU A 294 13.86 32.57 -25.62
N ALA A 295 14.96 31.82 -25.77
CA ALA A 295 14.97 30.35 -25.66
C ALA A 295 14.43 29.89 -24.30
N LEU A 296 14.77 30.60 -23.21
CA LEU A 296 14.21 30.35 -21.88
C LEU A 296 12.68 30.55 -21.84
N LYS A 297 12.14 31.60 -22.46
CA LYS A 297 10.67 31.79 -22.57
C LYS A 297 10.01 30.68 -23.39
N GLN A 298 10.61 30.26 -24.50
CA GLN A 298 10.11 29.16 -25.32
C GLN A 298 9.98 27.87 -24.49
N LEU A 299 10.97 27.58 -23.63
CA LEU A 299 10.89 26.49 -22.67
C LEU A 299 9.80 26.71 -21.59
N GLN A 300 9.61 27.94 -21.11
CA GLN A 300 8.52 28.24 -20.17
C GLN A 300 7.13 27.98 -20.79
N GLU A 301 6.91 28.36 -22.05
CA GLU A 301 5.65 28.08 -22.76
C GLU A 301 5.48 26.58 -23.07
N GLU A 302 6.55 25.88 -23.43
CA GLU A 302 6.54 24.41 -23.61
C GLU A 302 6.09 23.70 -22.33
N LEU A 303 6.74 23.99 -21.20
CA LEU A 303 6.48 23.34 -19.91
C LEU A 303 5.08 23.61 -19.35
N LYS A 304 4.36 24.64 -19.81
CA LYS A 304 2.94 24.84 -19.47
C LYS A 304 2.03 23.75 -20.03
N LYS A 305 2.39 23.09 -21.14
CA LYS A 305 1.53 22.10 -21.82
C LYS A 305 1.04 20.98 -20.86
N PRO A 306 -0.15 20.39 -21.10
CA PRO A 306 -0.69 19.32 -20.25
C PRO A 306 0.15 18.03 -20.23
N ILE A 307 1.05 17.83 -21.19
CA ILE A 307 1.90 16.62 -21.28
C ILE A 307 3.01 16.56 -20.21
N TYR A 308 3.24 17.66 -19.51
CA TYR A 308 4.20 17.76 -18.41
C TYR A 308 3.46 17.87 -17.07
N GLY A 309 3.90 17.10 -16.08
CA GLY A 309 3.24 16.98 -14.78
C GLY A 309 2.99 18.32 -14.06
N ARG A 310 2.00 18.33 -13.17
CA ARG A 310 1.68 19.46 -12.30
C ARG A 310 1.48 19.00 -10.85
N ALA A 311 1.87 19.85 -9.91
CA ALA A 311 1.67 19.65 -8.49
C ALA A 311 0.18 19.75 -8.15
N ARG A 312 -0.41 18.64 -7.70
CA ARG A 312 -1.83 18.59 -7.26
C ARG A 312 -1.96 18.76 -5.74
N ILE A 313 -0.94 18.36 -4.98
CA ILE A 313 -0.78 18.75 -3.57
C ILE A 313 -0.11 20.12 -3.51
N VAL A 314 -0.86 21.13 -3.07
CA VAL A 314 -0.41 22.53 -2.97
C VAL A 314 -0.70 23.13 -1.59
N THR A 315 -1.41 22.40 -0.73
CA THR A 315 -1.84 22.84 0.61
C THR A 315 -0.65 23.17 1.51
N PRO A 316 -0.54 24.38 2.08
CA PRO A 316 0.43 24.67 3.12
C PRO A 316 0.07 23.92 4.40
N PRO A 317 1.01 23.23 5.07
CA PRO A 317 0.77 22.65 6.40
C PRO A 317 0.59 23.68 7.53
N VAL A 318 0.98 24.95 7.29
CA VAL A 318 0.80 26.07 8.23
C VAL A 318 -0.62 26.67 8.13
N PRO A 319 -1.29 27.00 9.26
CA PRO A 319 -2.56 27.74 9.25
C PRO A 319 -2.45 29.08 8.51
N ALA A 320 -3.52 29.49 7.81
CA ALA A 320 -3.63 30.78 7.11
C ALA A 320 -3.69 32.03 8.03
N ILE A 321 -3.24 31.88 9.29
CA ILE A 321 -3.22 32.89 10.35
C ILE A 321 -1.85 33.59 10.41
N VAL A 322 -0.80 32.98 9.84
CA VAL A 322 0.51 33.63 9.68
C VAL A 322 0.41 34.74 8.63
N ALA A 323 0.93 35.93 8.95
CA ALA A 323 0.94 37.09 8.06
C ALA A 323 2.39 37.45 7.66
N PRO A 324 2.73 37.58 6.37
CA PRO A 324 1.89 37.24 5.22
C PRO A 324 1.61 35.73 5.12
N PRO A 325 0.47 35.31 4.54
CA PRO A 325 0.19 33.90 4.34
C PRO A 325 1.25 33.26 3.44
N PRO A 326 1.71 32.02 3.75
CA PRO A 326 2.74 31.36 2.96
C PRO A 326 2.27 31.17 1.51
N GLN A 327 3.14 31.46 0.55
CA GLN A 327 2.80 31.29 -0.87
C GLN A 327 2.56 29.80 -1.16
N LEU A 328 1.44 29.53 -1.83
CA LEU A 328 1.10 28.22 -2.38
C LEU A 328 2.26 27.71 -3.26
N MET A 329 2.54 26.40 -3.15
CA MET A 329 3.60 25.77 -3.92
C MET A 329 3.37 25.95 -5.44
N PRO A 330 4.43 26.11 -6.24
CA PRO A 330 4.31 26.27 -7.69
C PRO A 330 3.69 25.03 -8.36
N GLU A 331 2.52 25.19 -8.99
CA GLU A 331 1.82 24.12 -9.75
C GLU A 331 2.71 23.51 -10.84
N LYS A 332 3.46 24.35 -11.58
CA LYS A 332 4.46 23.92 -12.55
C LYS A 332 5.86 24.07 -11.94
N GLN A 333 6.33 22.99 -11.33
CA GLN A 333 7.64 22.89 -10.68
C GLN A 333 8.48 21.75 -11.27
N VAL A 334 9.78 22.00 -11.42
CA VAL A 334 10.81 20.98 -11.69
C VAL A 334 11.51 20.62 -10.38
N ARG A 335 11.86 19.35 -10.20
CA ARG A 335 12.62 18.84 -9.04
C ARG A 335 13.75 17.92 -9.47
N ILE A 336 14.76 17.78 -8.61
CA ILE A 336 15.94 16.94 -8.90
C ILE A 336 15.59 15.47 -8.78
N LEU A 337 15.06 15.03 -7.64
CA LEU A 337 14.46 13.70 -7.47
C LEU A 337 12.94 13.84 -7.33
N PRO A 338 12.16 12.82 -7.71
CA PRO A 338 10.71 12.87 -7.58
C PRO A 338 10.28 12.73 -6.11
N GLU A 339 9.27 13.52 -5.72
CA GLU A 339 8.27 13.05 -4.76
C GLU A 339 7.09 12.50 -5.56
N VAL A 340 6.43 11.44 -5.07
CA VAL A 340 5.35 10.73 -5.76
C VAL A 340 4.03 10.92 -5.02
N GLN A 341 2.94 11.02 -5.79
CA GLN A 341 1.58 11.14 -5.26
C GLN A 341 0.86 9.80 -5.37
N PHE A 342 0.50 9.23 -4.22
CA PHE A 342 -0.32 8.03 -4.19
C PHE A 342 -1.78 8.36 -4.56
N PRO A 343 -2.46 7.57 -5.41
CA PRO A 343 -3.81 7.89 -5.89
C PRO A 343 -4.87 8.03 -4.77
N ASP A 344 -4.70 7.32 -3.67
CA ASP A 344 -5.58 7.42 -2.50
C ASP A 344 -5.29 8.68 -1.65
N ALA A 345 -4.08 9.25 -1.73
CA ALA A 345 -3.79 10.54 -1.13
C ALA A 345 -4.56 11.69 -1.82
N GLU A 346 -4.91 11.56 -3.12
CA GLU A 346 -5.88 12.46 -3.75
C GLU A 346 -7.26 12.32 -3.12
N VAL A 347 -7.75 11.09 -2.93
CA VAL A 347 -9.06 10.84 -2.31
C VAL A 347 -9.11 11.46 -0.90
N LEU A 348 -8.10 11.22 -0.06
CA LEU A 348 -8.02 11.82 1.27
C LEU A 348 -7.96 13.37 1.21
N GLN A 349 -7.16 13.95 0.31
CA GLN A 349 -7.07 15.41 0.15
C GLN A 349 -8.39 16.05 -0.31
N TRP A 350 -9.18 15.34 -1.12
CA TRP A 350 -10.47 15.81 -1.63
C TRP A 350 -11.67 15.57 -0.70
N THR A 351 -11.54 14.67 0.27
CA THR A 351 -12.57 14.42 1.29
C THR A 351 -12.25 15.00 2.67
N GLY A 352 -11.05 15.54 2.88
CA GLY A 352 -10.63 16.26 4.09
C GLY A 352 -10.71 17.79 3.99
N ASP A 353 -10.31 18.48 5.07
CA ASP A 353 -10.15 19.94 5.08
C ASP A 353 -9.05 20.38 4.07
N PRO A 354 -9.25 21.46 3.29
CA PRO A 354 -10.38 22.39 3.29
C PRO A 354 -11.56 21.99 2.38
N GLN A 355 -11.46 20.91 1.61
CA GLN A 355 -12.48 20.53 0.60
C GLN A 355 -13.79 20.01 1.21
N VAL A 356 -13.71 19.48 2.43
CA VAL A 356 -14.79 19.22 3.39
C VAL A 356 -14.36 19.83 4.72
N SER A 357 -14.91 21.00 5.06
CA SER A 357 -14.38 21.83 6.16
C SER A 357 -14.34 21.11 7.51
N LYS A 358 -13.21 21.23 8.21
CA LYS A 358 -12.90 20.62 9.52
C LYS A 358 -12.97 19.09 9.54
N ARG A 359 -12.92 18.42 8.39
CA ARG A 359 -12.94 16.96 8.32
C ARG A 359 -11.53 16.38 8.21
N ILE A 360 -11.22 15.46 9.12
CA ILE A 360 -10.13 14.51 8.95
C ILE A 360 -10.66 13.33 8.10
N PRO A 361 -10.06 13.00 6.94
CA PRO A 361 -10.51 11.93 6.07
C PRO A 361 -10.06 10.55 6.60
N SER A 362 -10.72 9.47 6.19
CA SER A 362 -10.52 8.13 6.77
C SER A 362 -10.25 7.05 5.71
N GLY A 363 -9.93 5.82 6.14
CA GLY A 363 -9.83 4.69 5.20
C GLY A 363 -11.16 4.32 4.54
N LEU A 364 -12.31 4.63 5.15
CA LEU A 364 -13.62 4.40 4.53
C LEU A 364 -13.77 5.19 3.24
N ASP A 365 -13.19 6.39 3.17
CA ASP A 365 -13.17 7.22 1.97
C ASP A 365 -12.50 6.52 0.78
N VAL A 366 -11.34 5.90 1.03
CA VAL A 366 -10.60 5.17 0.00
C VAL A 366 -11.29 3.86 -0.36
N ALA A 367 -11.81 3.12 0.61
CA ALA A 367 -12.59 1.91 0.35
C ALA A 367 -13.85 2.20 -0.49
N ALA A 368 -14.54 3.31 -0.20
CA ALA A 368 -15.69 3.80 -0.97
C ALA A 368 -15.33 4.25 -2.38
N ALA A 369 -14.18 4.91 -2.57
CA ALA A 369 -13.65 5.26 -3.89
C ALA A 369 -13.24 4.02 -4.70
N LEU A 370 -12.62 3.02 -4.07
CA LEU A 370 -12.23 1.75 -4.70
C LEU A 370 -13.42 0.87 -5.11
N GLY A 371 -14.61 1.07 -4.52
CA GLY A 371 -15.83 0.39 -4.95
C GLY A 371 -16.73 -0.13 -3.83
N SER A 372 -16.30 -0.12 -2.56
CA SER A 372 -17.05 -0.72 -1.46
C SER A 372 -18.39 -0.02 -1.21
N GLU A 373 -19.50 -0.71 -1.49
CA GLU A 373 -20.86 -0.24 -1.14
C GLU A 373 -21.00 -0.10 0.38
N ARG A 374 -20.46 -1.04 1.16
CA ARG A 374 -20.51 -0.99 2.62
C ARG A 374 -19.77 0.23 3.19
N ALA A 375 -18.67 0.65 2.57
CA ALA A 375 -18.03 1.91 2.94
C ALA A 375 -18.91 3.13 2.60
N LEU A 376 -19.65 3.13 1.48
CA LEU A 376 -20.64 4.18 1.19
C LEU A 376 -21.75 4.20 2.25
N GLU A 377 -22.27 3.06 2.69
CA GLU A 377 -23.29 2.97 3.75
C GLU A 377 -22.81 3.55 5.08
N LEU A 378 -21.59 3.23 5.50
CA LEU A 378 -21.01 3.73 6.74
C LEU A 378 -20.68 5.23 6.65
N LEU A 379 -20.18 5.70 5.50
CA LEU A 379 -19.97 7.14 5.26
C LEU A 379 -21.30 7.93 5.27
N LYS A 380 -22.39 7.41 4.67
CA LYS A 380 -23.73 8.04 4.71
C LYS A 380 -24.23 8.33 6.13
N GLN A 381 -23.79 7.54 7.12
CA GLN A 381 -24.18 7.68 8.52
C GLN A 381 -23.33 8.71 9.28
N MET A 382 -22.24 9.21 8.71
CA MET A 382 -21.40 10.25 9.32
C MET A 382 -22.00 11.66 9.08
N PRO A 383 -21.79 12.64 9.99
CA PRO A 383 -22.35 13.99 9.86
C PRO A 383 -21.98 14.76 8.57
N SER A 384 -20.89 14.37 7.91
CA SER A 384 -20.40 14.94 6.65
C SER A 384 -20.60 14.02 5.43
N GLY A 385 -21.30 12.88 5.61
CA GLY A 385 -21.37 11.77 4.66
C GLY A 385 -21.76 12.16 3.24
N ASN A 386 -22.88 12.86 3.07
CA ASN A 386 -23.40 13.21 1.74
C ASN A 386 -22.38 14.01 0.90
N LEU A 387 -21.74 15.02 1.49
CA LEU A 387 -20.72 15.82 0.82
C LEU A 387 -19.45 15.01 0.51
N VAL A 388 -19.06 14.10 1.40
CA VAL A 388 -17.93 13.17 1.18
C VAL A 388 -18.20 12.24 -0.01
N LEU A 389 -19.44 11.75 -0.15
CA LEU A 389 -19.85 10.87 -1.24
C LEU A 389 -19.87 11.61 -2.59
N GLU A 390 -20.28 12.88 -2.62
CA GLU A 390 -20.16 13.75 -3.79
C GLU A 390 -18.69 13.96 -4.21
N ARG A 391 -17.78 14.13 -3.24
CA ARG A 391 -16.33 14.25 -3.50
C ARG A 391 -15.69 12.94 -3.97
N ILE A 392 -16.18 11.79 -3.50
CA ILE A 392 -15.68 10.46 -3.89
C ILE A 392 -16.13 10.05 -5.30
N LYS A 393 -17.33 10.46 -5.72
CA LYS A 393 -17.96 10.01 -6.96
C LYS A 393 -17.04 10.10 -8.20
N PRO A 394 -16.34 11.21 -8.51
CA PRO A 394 -15.47 11.28 -9.68
C PRO A 394 -14.29 10.30 -9.66
N PHE A 395 -13.74 10.01 -8.48
CA PHE A 395 -12.67 9.01 -8.33
C PHE A 395 -13.18 7.59 -8.55
N ARG A 396 -14.37 7.28 -8.01
CA ARG A 396 -15.06 5.99 -8.21
C ARG A 396 -15.41 5.77 -9.69
N GLU A 397 -15.92 6.80 -10.37
CA GLU A 397 -16.22 6.75 -11.81
C GLU A 397 -14.95 6.60 -12.67
N MET A 398 -13.88 7.34 -12.34
CA MET A 398 -12.58 7.22 -13.03
C MET A 398 -11.98 5.82 -12.86
N TRP A 399 -11.91 5.29 -11.64
CA TRP A 399 -11.34 3.97 -11.35
C TRP A 399 -12.19 2.81 -11.86
N ALA A 400 -13.52 2.99 -12.00
CA ALA A 400 -14.37 2.03 -12.70
C ALA A 400 -14.09 1.94 -14.21
N GLN A 401 -13.48 2.98 -14.80
CA GLN A 401 -13.12 3.04 -16.23
C GLN A 401 -11.64 2.70 -16.50
N TRP A 402 -10.81 2.52 -15.47
CA TRP A 402 -9.39 2.16 -15.64
C TRP A 402 -9.24 0.74 -16.18
N SER A 403 -8.51 0.60 -17.29
CA SER A 403 -8.18 -0.70 -17.87
C SER A 403 -7.12 -1.43 -17.03
N GLU A 404 -6.94 -2.74 -17.25
CA GLU A 404 -5.86 -3.50 -16.60
C GLU A 404 -4.48 -2.86 -16.80
N LYS A 405 -4.26 -2.24 -17.96
CA LYS A 405 -3.02 -1.52 -18.30
C LYS A 405 -2.82 -0.25 -17.45
N ASP A 406 -3.89 0.35 -16.94
CA ASP A 406 -3.85 1.51 -16.06
C ASP A 406 -3.58 1.12 -14.60
N TRP A 407 -4.14 -0.02 -14.17
CA TRP A 407 -3.81 -0.64 -12.88
C TRP A 407 -2.38 -1.21 -12.86
N GLN A 408 -1.87 -1.71 -13.98
CA GLN A 408 -0.49 -2.22 -14.12
C GLN A 408 0.60 -1.13 -14.17
N ARG A 409 0.26 0.17 -14.11
CA ARG A 409 1.23 1.28 -14.17
C ARG A 409 2.27 1.26 -13.03
N SER A 410 1.90 0.81 -11.84
CA SER A 410 2.78 0.75 -10.66
C SER A 410 2.40 -0.40 -9.73
N VAL A 411 3.33 -0.80 -8.84
CA VAL A 411 3.03 -1.80 -7.78
C VAL A 411 1.96 -1.27 -6.81
N TYR A 412 1.95 0.04 -6.54
CA TYR A 412 0.91 0.70 -5.75
C TYR A 412 -0.49 0.55 -6.37
N ASN A 413 -0.61 0.82 -7.67
CA ASN A 413 -1.86 0.68 -8.41
C ASN A 413 -2.32 -0.78 -8.45
N LEU A 414 -1.40 -1.73 -8.64
CA LEU A 414 -1.70 -3.17 -8.58
C LEU A 414 -2.22 -3.61 -7.20
N TRP A 415 -1.70 -3.04 -6.11
CA TRP A 415 -2.18 -3.34 -4.76
C TRP A 415 -3.53 -2.68 -4.48
N LEU A 416 -3.76 -1.41 -4.87
CA LEU A 416 -5.11 -0.81 -4.85
C LEU A 416 -6.11 -1.65 -5.65
N TRP A 417 -5.71 -2.18 -6.81
CA TRP A 417 -6.53 -3.06 -7.63
C TRP A 417 -6.80 -4.41 -6.94
N ALA A 418 -5.81 -4.99 -6.27
CA ALA A 418 -6.00 -6.20 -5.45
C ALA A 418 -6.97 -5.97 -4.29
N ILE A 419 -6.87 -4.82 -3.60
CA ILE A 419 -7.81 -4.42 -2.53
C ILE A 419 -9.22 -4.23 -3.10
N LYS A 420 -9.38 -3.60 -4.28
CA LYS A 420 -10.67 -3.45 -4.96
C LYS A 420 -11.39 -4.79 -5.19
N ALA A 421 -10.66 -5.88 -5.47
CA ALA A 421 -11.29 -7.20 -5.68
C ALA A 421 -12.00 -7.75 -4.43
N LEU A 422 -11.66 -7.27 -3.23
CA LEU A 422 -12.35 -7.63 -1.98
C LEU A 422 -13.79 -7.08 -1.91
N PHE A 423 -14.17 -6.21 -2.87
CA PHE A 423 -15.51 -5.64 -3.02
C PHE A 423 -16.24 -6.13 -4.29
N GLU A 424 -15.61 -6.96 -5.11
CA GLU A 424 -16.21 -7.48 -6.34
C GLU A 424 -17.09 -8.69 -6.01
N VAL A 425 -18.40 -8.55 -6.22
CA VAL A 425 -19.43 -9.59 -6.01
C VAL A 425 -20.22 -9.74 -7.31
N ASP A 426 -20.42 -10.98 -7.74
CA ASP A 426 -21.11 -11.35 -8.98
C ASP A 426 -22.18 -12.43 -8.73
N GLU A 427 -22.86 -12.90 -9.77
CA GLU A 427 -23.90 -13.92 -9.64
C GLU A 427 -23.34 -15.27 -9.15
N GLU A 428 -22.13 -15.65 -9.60
CA GLU A 428 -21.43 -16.89 -9.17
C GLU A 428 -20.95 -16.85 -7.71
N THR A 429 -20.77 -15.67 -7.13
CA THR A 429 -20.23 -15.50 -5.77
C THR A 429 -21.11 -16.24 -4.73
N PRO A 430 -20.54 -17.10 -3.87
CA PRO A 430 -21.29 -17.85 -2.85
C PRO A 430 -22.20 -17.00 -1.96
N SER A 431 -23.32 -17.60 -1.51
CA SER A 431 -24.37 -16.90 -0.75
C SER A 431 -23.89 -16.28 0.57
N PHE A 432 -23.00 -16.95 1.30
CA PHE A 432 -22.42 -16.38 2.53
C PHE A 432 -21.56 -15.13 2.26
N MET A 433 -20.89 -15.07 1.10
CA MET A 433 -20.10 -13.92 0.67
C MET A 433 -20.94 -12.70 0.25
N LYS A 434 -22.26 -12.90 0.05
CA LYS A 434 -23.23 -11.83 -0.23
C LYS A 434 -23.83 -11.21 1.05
N THR A 435 -23.46 -11.69 2.24
CA THR A 435 -23.99 -11.17 3.52
C THR A 435 -23.32 -9.87 3.97
N ALA A 436 -24.06 -9.04 4.73
CA ALA A 436 -23.52 -7.80 5.31
C ALA A 436 -22.34 -8.07 6.27
N VAL A 437 -22.35 -9.19 7.01
CA VAL A 437 -21.25 -9.57 7.91
C VAL A 437 -19.98 -9.92 7.13
N TRP A 438 -20.11 -10.62 5.98
CA TRP A 438 -18.98 -10.84 5.09
C TRP A 438 -18.46 -9.54 4.48
N GLN A 439 -19.35 -8.64 4.05
CA GLN A 439 -18.97 -7.33 3.53
C GLN A 439 -18.27 -6.45 4.57
N ASP A 440 -18.71 -6.48 5.83
CA ASP A 440 -18.02 -5.82 6.96
C ASP A 440 -16.64 -6.45 7.23
N TRP A 441 -16.50 -7.78 7.18
CA TRP A 441 -15.20 -8.42 7.34
C TRP A 441 -14.25 -8.11 6.17
N LYS A 442 -14.69 -8.24 4.92
CA LYS A 442 -13.86 -7.89 3.76
C LYS A 442 -13.58 -6.40 3.67
N LEU A 443 -14.48 -5.53 4.15
CA LEU A 443 -14.18 -4.10 4.36
C LEU A 443 -13.08 -3.92 5.42
N ASN A 444 -13.16 -4.61 6.56
CA ASN A 444 -12.09 -4.58 7.56
C ASN A 444 -10.74 -5.11 6.98
N SER A 445 -10.76 -6.21 6.25
CA SER A 445 -9.58 -6.76 5.54
C SER A 445 -9.02 -5.79 4.50
N ALA A 446 -9.89 -5.10 3.75
CA ALA A 446 -9.49 -4.11 2.75
C ALA A 446 -8.94 -2.83 3.38
N LEU A 447 -9.51 -2.37 4.50
CA LEU A 447 -9.00 -1.24 5.29
C LEU A 447 -7.66 -1.58 5.93
N ALA A 448 -7.51 -2.79 6.48
CA ALA A 448 -6.24 -3.30 6.99
C ALA A 448 -5.20 -3.43 5.87
N SER A 449 -5.55 -4.02 4.72
CA SER A 449 -4.64 -4.09 3.57
C SER A 449 -4.34 -2.74 2.94
N TRP A 450 -5.23 -1.74 3.05
CA TRP A 450 -4.96 -0.37 2.62
C TRP A 450 -4.01 0.35 3.60
N ALA A 451 -4.19 0.14 4.91
CA ALA A 451 -3.22 0.57 5.92
C ALA A 451 -1.86 -0.14 5.74
N HIS A 452 -1.84 -1.43 5.37
CA HIS A 452 -0.62 -2.17 5.04
C HIS A 452 0.00 -1.74 3.70
N LEU A 453 -0.81 -1.32 2.72
CA LEU A 453 -0.32 -0.71 1.47
C LEU A 453 0.38 0.61 1.78
N ARG A 454 -0.25 1.48 2.58
CA ARG A 454 0.42 2.68 3.09
C ARG A 454 1.70 2.28 3.86
N HIS A 455 1.64 1.27 4.73
CA HIS A 455 2.81 0.74 5.47
C HIS A 455 3.97 0.28 4.59
N ALA A 456 3.68 -0.31 3.43
CA ALA A 456 4.72 -0.76 2.51
C ALA A 456 5.61 0.37 1.98
N TYR A 457 5.18 1.62 2.14
CA TYR A 457 5.92 2.84 1.83
C TYR A 457 6.36 3.60 3.09
N GLU A 458 6.48 2.94 4.26
CA GLU A 458 6.54 3.66 5.54
C GLU A 458 7.84 4.40 5.87
N LEU A 459 7.80 5.67 6.32
CA LEU A 459 6.88 6.79 6.06
C LEU A 459 5.31 6.80 6.28
N TYR A 460 4.55 5.72 6.61
CA TYR A 460 3.11 5.52 6.27
C TYR A 460 2.31 4.22 6.84
N GLY A 461 2.61 3.58 7.99
CA GLY A 461 2.06 2.29 8.60
C GLY A 461 0.58 2.07 9.14
N ALA A 462 0.21 1.13 10.08
CA ALA A 462 0.87 -0.09 10.66
C ALA A 462 0.13 -0.96 11.81
N PRO A 463 0.54 -2.22 12.27
CA PRO A 463 -0.15 -3.24 13.20
C PRO A 463 0.54 -3.89 14.50
N VAL A 464 -0.04 -4.92 15.26
CA VAL A 464 0.53 -5.91 16.35
C VAL A 464 -0.51 -6.81 17.20
N TYR A 465 -0.43 -8.06 17.88
CA TYR A 465 0.14 -9.50 17.80
C TYR A 465 0.03 -10.45 19.17
N ALA A 466 -0.33 -11.82 19.30
CA ALA A 466 -0.07 -12.98 20.37
C ALA A 466 -1.18 -14.09 20.88
N TYR A 467 -1.23 -15.47 21.11
CA TYR A 467 -0.56 -16.85 20.91
C TYR A 467 -1.50 -18.18 21.10
N ALA A 468 -1.03 -19.49 21.00
CA ALA A 468 -1.66 -20.89 20.80
C ALA A 468 -1.88 -21.92 22.02
N GLY A 469 -2.24 -23.27 22.04
CA GLY A 469 -2.28 -24.59 21.23
C GLY A 469 -3.49 -25.59 21.62
N LEU A 470 -3.75 -26.94 21.50
CA LEU A 470 -3.25 -28.32 21.01
C LEU A 470 -4.41 -29.42 21.05
N VAL A 471 -4.76 -30.44 20.19
CA VAL A 471 -4.18 -31.41 19.16
C VAL A 471 -5.21 -31.99 18.08
N GLU A 472 -4.81 -32.98 17.24
CA GLU A 472 -5.31 -33.70 15.98
C GLU A 472 -6.73 -34.37 15.93
N GLU A 473 -7.46 -34.65 14.81
CA GLU A 473 -7.33 -34.52 13.31
C GLU A 473 -8.64 -34.06 12.59
N ILE A 474 -8.61 -33.72 11.28
CA ILE A 474 -9.63 -33.83 10.19
C ILE A 474 -8.96 -33.26 8.89
N PRO A 475 -9.43 -33.55 7.63
CA PRO A 475 -8.87 -33.08 6.35
C PRO A 475 -8.24 -31.68 6.34
N SER A 476 -7.00 -31.60 5.85
CA SER A 476 -5.97 -30.93 6.66
C SER A 476 -5.63 -29.49 6.30
N ALA A 477 -6.11 -28.96 5.17
CA ALA A 477 -6.05 -27.54 4.86
C ALA A 477 -7.03 -27.13 3.75
N TYR A 478 -7.40 -25.85 3.74
CA TYR A 478 -8.30 -25.19 2.79
C TYR A 478 -7.74 -23.81 2.45
N LEU A 479 -7.84 -23.37 1.20
CA LEU A 479 -7.37 -22.05 0.75
C LEU A 479 -8.56 -21.09 0.55
N GLU A 480 -8.46 -19.84 1.02
CA GLU A 480 -9.50 -18.83 0.75
C GLU A 480 -9.68 -18.67 -0.78
N PRO A 481 -10.87 -18.94 -1.35
CA PRO A 481 -11.04 -19.19 -2.80
C PRO A 481 -11.06 -17.91 -3.66
N ASN A 482 -9.98 -17.12 -3.58
CA ASN A 482 -9.80 -15.81 -4.23
C ASN A 482 -8.60 -15.83 -5.21
N PRO A 483 -8.72 -16.49 -6.39
CA PRO A 483 -7.62 -16.57 -7.36
C PRO A 483 -7.16 -15.18 -7.85
N LYS A 484 -8.07 -14.20 -7.96
CA LYS A 484 -7.74 -12.80 -8.32
C LYS A 484 -6.70 -12.17 -7.36
N CYS A 485 -6.80 -12.46 -6.06
CA CYS A 485 -5.85 -11.94 -5.07
C CYS A 485 -4.46 -12.53 -5.26
N TYR A 486 -4.36 -13.87 -5.35
CA TYR A 486 -3.09 -14.56 -5.52
C TYR A 486 -2.42 -14.24 -6.86
N GLU A 487 -3.18 -14.10 -7.95
CA GLU A 487 -2.62 -13.67 -9.23
C GLU A 487 -2.02 -12.26 -9.15
N ARG A 488 -2.73 -11.30 -8.56
CA ARG A 488 -2.24 -9.92 -8.42
C ARG A 488 -1.00 -9.85 -7.52
N LEU A 489 -0.91 -10.68 -6.47
CA LEU A 489 0.28 -10.84 -5.64
C LEU A 489 1.47 -11.44 -6.41
N ALA A 490 1.24 -12.43 -7.28
CA ALA A 490 2.28 -12.98 -8.15
C ALA A 490 2.82 -11.91 -9.12
N ILE A 491 1.92 -11.21 -9.84
CA ILE A 491 2.27 -10.15 -10.80
C ILE A 491 3.04 -9.00 -10.10
N ALA A 492 2.61 -8.59 -8.90
CA ALA A 492 3.30 -7.55 -8.12
C ALA A 492 4.73 -7.98 -7.74
N THR A 493 4.91 -9.26 -7.37
CA THR A 493 6.23 -9.83 -7.01
C THR A 493 7.15 -9.96 -8.22
N GLU A 494 6.62 -10.42 -9.36
CA GLU A 494 7.31 -10.51 -10.65
C GLU A 494 7.75 -9.11 -11.15
N LYS A 495 6.87 -8.10 -11.03
CA LYS A 495 7.16 -6.70 -11.34
C LYS A 495 8.25 -6.11 -10.44
N LEU A 496 8.22 -6.40 -9.13
CA LEU A 496 9.26 -5.97 -8.19
C LEU A 496 10.64 -6.57 -8.56
N GLN A 497 10.70 -7.88 -8.83
CA GLN A 497 11.93 -8.54 -9.28
C GLN A 497 12.48 -7.88 -10.55
N LYS A 498 11.61 -7.63 -11.54
CA LYS A 498 11.98 -7.00 -12.80
C LYS A 498 12.58 -5.60 -12.60
N VAL A 499 11.91 -4.71 -11.86
CA VAL A 499 12.35 -3.31 -11.67
C VAL A 499 13.72 -3.24 -10.98
N LEU A 500 13.93 -4.06 -9.94
CA LEU A 500 15.20 -4.09 -9.22
C LEU A 500 16.34 -4.72 -10.05
N SER A 501 16.01 -5.66 -10.94
CA SER A 501 16.97 -6.22 -11.91
C SER A 501 17.35 -5.20 -12.98
N GLU A 502 16.39 -4.48 -13.57
CA GLU A 502 16.63 -3.43 -14.57
C GLU A 502 17.44 -2.25 -13.99
N ALA A 503 17.23 -1.93 -12.71
CA ALA A 503 18.01 -0.98 -11.94
C ALA A 503 19.40 -1.49 -11.49
N ASN A 504 19.69 -2.79 -11.65
CA ASN A 504 20.93 -3.46 -11.20
C ASN A 504 21.16 -3.40 -9.67
N VAL A 505 20.08 -3.39 -8.88
CA VAL A 505 20.10 -3.37 -7.39
C VAL A 505 19.59 -4.66 -6.75
N LEU A 506 19.13 -5.64 -7.56
CA LEU A 506 18.66 -6.94 -7.09
C LEU A 506 19.82 -7.88 -6.76
N SER A 507 19.98 -8.28 -5.50
CA SER A 507 20.94 -9.32 -5.12
C SER A 507 20.32 -10.73 -5.23
N LYS A 508 21.16 -11.75 -5.45
CA LYS A 508 20.73 -13.17 -5.61
C LYS A 508 19.87 -13.70 -4.45
N ARG A 509 20.00 -13.12 -3.25
CA ARG A 509 19.16 -13.44 -2.09
C ARG A 509 17.75 -12.88 -2.26
N MET A 510 17.63 -11.60 -2.62
CA MET A 510 16.35 -10.95 -2.90
C MET A 510 15.63 -11.69 -4.04
N GLU A 511 16.35 -11.95 -5.14
CA GLU A 511 15.85 -12.66 -6.31
C GLU A 511 15.22 -14.02 -5.94
N LYS A 512 15.95 -14.87 -5.20
CA LYS A 512 15.45 -16.19 -4.78
C LYS A 512 14.18 -16.10 -3.93
N HIS A 513 14.07 -15.09 -3.07
CA HIS A 513 12.88 -14.91 -2.22
C HIS A 513 11.67 -14.45 -3.05
N LEU A 514 11.86 -13.53 -4.00
CA LEU A 514 10.81 -13.07 -4.92
C LEU A 514 10.32 -14.20 -5.83
N GLN A 515 11.23 -14.96 -6.45
CA GLN A 515 10.90 -16.11 -7.30
C GLN A 515 10.11 -17.18 -6.55
N ASN A 516 10.50 -17.48 -5.30
CA ASN A 516 9.78 -18.43 -4.45
C ASN A 516 8.35 -17.97 -4.13
N PHE A 517 8.17 -16.69 -3.74
CA PHE A 517 6.85 -16.17 -3.38
C PHE A 517 5.93 -16.01 -4.59
N ALA A 518 6.44 -15.50 -5.72
CA ALA A 518 5.69 -15.44 -6.97
C ALA A 518 5.21 -16.84 -7.39
N LYS A 519 6.09 -17.85 -7.34
CA LYS A 519 5.73 -19.25 -7.62
C LYS A 519 4.63 -19.77 -6.70
N LEU A 520 4.73 -19.54 -5.38
CA LEU A 520 3.70 -19.93 -4.42
C LEU A 520 2.35 -19.30 -4.76
N MET A 521 2.33 -18.00 -5.04
CA MET A 521 1.11 -17.28 -5.40
C MET A 521 0.51 -17.79 -6.72
N ARG A 522 1.32 -18.09 -7.75
CA ARG A 522 0.84 -18.75 -8.98
C ARG A 522 0.25 -20.14 -8.73
N GLN A 523 0.79 -20.90 -7.77
CA GLN A 523 0.23 -22.19 -7.36
C GLN A 523 -1.10 -22.02 -6.59
N PHE A 524 -1.21 -20.97 -5.77
CA PHE A 524 -2.43 -20.64 -5.03
C PHE A 524 -3.58 -20.19 -5.96
N VAL A 525 -3.32 -19.60 -7.12
CA VAL A 525 -4.36 -19.35 -8.15
C VAL A 525 -5.05 -20.66 -8.56
N ALA A 526 -4.27 -21.66 -8.97
CA ALA A 526 -4.81 -22.94 -9.45
C ALA A 526 -5.52 -23.75 -8.35
N ILE A 527 -5.07 -23.63 -7.10
CA ILE A 527 -5.75 -24.22 -5.93
C ILE A 527 -7.07 -23.48 -5.66
N ALA A 528 -7.06 -22.15 -5.56
CA ALA A 528 -8.26 -21.36 -5.28
C ALA A 528 -9.35 -21.50 -6.37
N GLU A 529 -8.95 -21.75 -7.62
CA GLU A 529 -9.86 -22.14 -8.69
C GLU A 529 -10.55 -23.49 -8.47
N LYS A 530 -9.83 -24.50 -7.98
CA LYS A 530 -10.41 -25.81 -7.63
C LYS A 530 -11.38 -25.69 -6.47
N GLU A 531 -10.98 -24.97 -5.42
CA GLU A 531 -11.82 -24.68 -4.25
C GLU A 531 -13.11 -23.94 -4.68
N ARG A 532 -13.04 -23.00 -5.63
CA ARG A 532 -14.24 -22.35 -6.23
C ARG A 532 -15.15 -23.31 -7.00
N ARG A 533 -14.62 -24.41 -7.55
CA ARG A 533 -15.38 -25.40 -8.34
C ARG A 533 -15.82 -26.64 -7.53
N GLY A 534 -15.45 -26.73 -6.24
CA GLY A 534 -15.66 -27.93 -5.44
C GLY A 534 -14.82 -29.12 -5.91
N GLU A 535 -13.71 -28.87 -6.62
CA GLU A 535 -12.84 -29.91 -7.15
C GLU A 535 -11.86 -30.40 -6.06
N PRO A 536 -11.78 -31.73 -5.79
CA PRO A 536 -10.92 -32.24 -4.73
C PRO A 536 -9.45 -31.98 -5.02
N LEU A 537 -8.77 -31.32 -4.08
CA LEU A 537 -7.33 -31.05 -4.16
C LEU A 537 -6.51 -32.36 -4.19
N SER A 538 -5.43 -32.36 -4.96
CA SER A 538 -4.48 -33.48 -4.94
C SER A 538 -3.68 -33.48 -3.63
N LYS A 539 -3.15 -34.66 -3.23
CA LYS A 539 -2.32 -34.79 -2.02
C LYS A 539 -1.11 -33.84 -2.00
N SER A 540 -0.61 -33.41 -3.15
CA SER A 540 0.48 -32.43 -3.28
C SER A 540 0.03 -31.00 -2.99
N GLU A 541 -1.22 -30.65 -3.33
CA GLU A 541 -1.82 -29.34 -3.10
C GLU A 541 -2.26 -29.20 -1.64
N THR A 542 -3.00 -30.19 -1.11
CA THR A 542 -3.32 -30.25 0.33
C THR A 542 -2.06 -30.26 1.18
N GLY A 543 -1.04 -31.04 0.80
CA GLY A 543 0.25 -31.08 1.49
C GLY A 543 1.03 -29.77 1.44
N MET A 544 0.85 -28.95 0.40
CA MET A 544 1.44 -27.61 0.29
C MET A 544 0.73 -26.61 1.21
N LEU A 545 -0.59 -26.60 1.24
CA LEU A 545 -1.37 -25.75 2.16
C LEU A 545 -1.07 -26.12 3.62
N SER A 546 -1.07 -27.42 3.96
CA SER A 546 -0.64 -27.94 5.27
C SER A 546 0.86 -27.75 5.55
N ALA A 547 1.63 -27.20 4.61
CA ALA A 547 3.03 -26.80 4.77
C ALA A 547 3.25 -25.28 4.64
N PHE A 548 2.19 -24.46 4.61
CA PHE A 548 2.30 -23.00 4.45
C PHE A 548 3.30 -22.37 5.43
N ALA A 549 3.27 -22.75 6.71
CA ALA A 549 4.25 -22.33 7.72
C ALA A 549 5.71 -22.63 7.30
N ASP A 550 6.01 -23.86 6.93
CA ASP A 550 7.37 -24.26 6.52
C ASP A 550 7.81 -23.54 5.23
N ILE A 551 6.87 -23.27 4.31
CA ILE A 551 7.11 -22.54 3.06
C ILE A 551 7.41 -21.05 3.30
N ILE A 552 6.75 -20.40 4.25
CA ILE A 552 7.00 -18.99 4.60
C ILE A 552 8.15 -18.80 5.61
N SER A 553 8.53 -19.83 6.36
CA SER A 553 9.62 -19.77 7.36
C SER A 553 10.97 -19.18 6.86
N PRO A 554 11.44 -19.41 5.61
CA PRO A 554 12.65 -18.76 5.09
C PRO A 554 12.45 -17.32 4.58
N LEU A 555 11.21 -16.83 4.50
CA LEU A 555 10.91 -15.46 4.07
C LEU A 555 11.15 -14.45 5.21
N PRO A 556 11.28 -13.15 4.89
CA PRO A 556 11.33 -12.10 5.91
C PRO A 556 10.06 -12.12 6.76
N ARG A 557 10.24 -11.90 8.06
CA ARG A 557 9.18 -11.81 9.06
C ARG A 557 9.65 -10.89 10.17
N GLU A 558 8.80 -9.97 10.58
CA GLU A 558 8.99 -9.17 11.78
C GLU A 558 7.76 -9.33 12.67
N THR A 559 7.73 -8.56 13.74
CA THR A 559 6.46 -8.10 14.26
C THR A 559 6.02 -6.90 13.43
N PRO A 560 4.74 -6.78 13.11
CA PRO A 560 4.13 -5.48 13.17
C PRO A 560 4.14 -5.05 14.66
N VAL A 561 4.77 -3.92 15.02
CA VAL A 561 4.72 -3.29 16.36
C VAL A 561 4.65 -1.77 16.21
N THR A 562 3.75 -1.37 15.33
CA THR A 562 3.89 -0.15 14.53
C THR A 562 2.52 0.53 14.39
N VAL A 563 2.49 1.87 14.25
CA VAL A 563 1.28 2.72 14.13
C VAL A 563 1.63 3.94 13.26
N MET A 564 0.69 4.58 12.54
CA MET A 564 1.02 5.70 11.63
C MET A 564 0.13 6.95 11.62
N ASP A 565 0.80 8.10 11.58
CA ASP A 565 0.37 9.44 11.14
C ASP A 565 -0.10 9.51 9.65
N ILE A 566 -1.32 9.10 9.32
CA ILE A 566 -1.81 9.05 7.92
C ILE A 566 -2.15 10.44 7.33
N VAL A 567 -2.67 11.37 8.15
CA VAL A 567 -2.97 12.77 7.79
C VAL A 567 -2.75 13.67 9.03
N THR A 568 -2.15 14.84 8.83
CA THR A 568 -2.11 15.93 9.84
C THR A 568 -3.04 17.07 9.40
N HIS A 569 -3.94 17.51 10.27
CA HIS A 569 -4.81 18.66 10.02
C HIS A 569 -4.04 19.96 10.26
N SER A 570 -3.75 20.72 9.20
CA SER A 570 -2.90 21.93 9.25
C SER A 570 -3.35 22.98 10.29
N GLN A 571 -4.66 23.20 10.42
CA GLN A 571 -5.23 24.18 11.35
C GLN A 571 -5.18 23.79 12.83
N THR A 572 -5.39 22.50 13.17
CA THR A 572 -5.50 22.04 14.57
C THR A 572 -4.25 21.31 15.08
N GLY A 573 -3.37 20.85 14.18
CA GLY A 573 -2.23 20.00 14.49
C GLY A 573 -2.60 18.54 14.80
N GLU A 574 -3.89 18.17 14.71
CA GLU A 574 -4.37 16.81 14.98
C GLU A 574 -3.86 15.83 13.92
N VAL A 575 -3.48 14.63 14.36
CA VAL A 575 -2.91 13.58 13.51
C VAL A 575 -3.83 12.36 13.54
N LEU A 576 -4.33 11.95 12.37
CA LEU A 576 -4.97 10.65 12.21
C LEU A 576 -3.93 9.56 12.36
N HIS A 577 -3.99 8.85 13.48
CA HIS A 577 -3.22 7.63 13.65
C HIS A 577 -4.03 6.42 13.17
N VAL A 578 -3.52 5.68 12.18
CA VAL A 578 -4.06 4.37 11.81
C VAL A 578 -3.15 3.30 12.41
N ALA A 579 -3.76 2.49 13.27
CA ALA A 579 -3.23 1.24 13.75
C ALA A 579 -4.02 0.08 13.13
N SER A 580 -3.39 -1.08 13.05
CA SER A 580 -3.99 -2.37 12.71
C SER A 580 -3.66 -3.39 13.81
N GLY A 581 -4.30 -4.55 13.77
CA GLY A 581 -4.49 -5.37 14.98
C GLY A 581 -3.48 -6.48 15.21
N LYS A 582 -3.84 -7.36 16.14
CA LYS A 582 -3.21 -8.66 16.27
C LYS A 582 -3.67 -9.54 15.10
N LEU A 583 -2.87 -10.52 14.70
CA LEU A 583 -3.45 -11.67 14.01
C LEU A 583 -4.37 -12.37 15.01
N HIS A 584 -5.60 -12.67 14.63
CA HIS A 584 -6.57 -13.40 15.43
C HIS A 584 -6.98 -14.67 14.66
N PRO A 585 -7.02 -15.87 15.28
CA PRO A 585 -7.45 -17.07 14.58
C PRO A 585 -8.88 -16.95 14.06
N VAL A 586 -9.12 -17.47 12.86
CA VAL A 586 -10.45 -17.51 12.22
C VAL A 586 -10.84 -18.95 11.98
N LEU A 587 -12.02 -19.33 12.46
CA LEU A 587 -12.67 -20.60 12.16
C LEU A 587 -13.69 -20.38 11.05
N VAL A 588 -13.78 -21.32 10.11
CA VAL A 588 -14.77 -21.34 9.03
C VAL A 588 -15.43 -22.72 8.96
N THR A 589 -16.69 -22.75 8.54
CA THR A 589 -17.36 -23.98 8.09
C THR A 589 -17.23 -24.08 6.57
N VAL A 590 -16.83 -25.25 6.06
CA VAL A 590 -16.83 -25.55 4.63
C VAL A 590 -17.78 -26.71 4.37
N ASP A 591 -18.52 -26.62 3.27
CA ASP A 591 -19.29 -27.76 2.73
C ASP A 591 -18.31 -28.77 2.10
N ALA A 592 -18.73 -30.04 2.01
CA ALA A 592 -17.88 -31.19 1.67
C ALA A 592 -18.44 -32.02 0.51
#